data_AF-A0A2V6NT13-F1
#
_entry.id   AF-A0A2V6NT13-F1
#
_cell.length_a   1.000
_cell.length_b   1.000
_cell.length_c   1.000
_cell.angle_alpha   90.00
_cell.angle_beta   90.00
_cell.angle_gamma   90.00
#
_symmetry.space_group_name_H-M   'P 1'
#
loop_
_entity.id
_entity.type
_entity.pdbx_description
1 polymer ?
#
loop_
_entity_poly.entity_id
_entity_poly.type
_entity_poly.pdbx_seq_one_letter_code
_entity_poly.pdbx_strand_id
1 'polypeptide(L)'
;IQAIDYFRAPIGDRARALWETVAKRLRKVEARPSVAPGAGRRRTALPPPGSTWVTRPRPHVDRIASAWLIKRFLDPKATFAFADRADAAKKGIPFDVLGADFGHHGEDCTFETLVKRFGVKDRRLKAIAEIIHEADLHDGKFSRSEAHGIDLALSGLVAAIPEDHELLERGMTLFDGLYTTLKQKT
;
A
#
# COMPACT_ATOMS: atom_id res chain seq x y z
N ILE A 1 -23.58 -5.06 -19.31
CA ILE A 1 -23.73 -5.87 -20.55
C ILE A 1 -25.21 -6.04 -20.91
N GLN A 2 -26.05 -6.67 -20.06
CA GLN A 2 -27.50 -6.80 -20.36
C GLN A 2 -28.26 -5.48 -20.50
N ALA A 3 -27.90 -4.44 -19.74
CA ALA A 3 -28.58 -3.15 -19.79
C ALA A 3 -28.40 -2.38 -21.12
N ILE A 4 -27.47 -2.82 -21.99
CA ILE A 4 -27.14 -2.16 -23.25
C ILE A 4 -27.19 -3.10 -24.46
N ASP A 5 -27.37 -4.41 -24.25
CA ASP A 5 -27.45 -5.42 -25.31
C ASP A 5 -28.91 -5.74 -25.63
N TYR A 6 -29.53 -4.84 -26.39
CA TYR A 6 -30.94 -4.94 -26.80
C TYR A 6 -31.21 -6.04 -27.83
N PHE A 7 -30.17 -6.58 -28.49
CA PHE A 7 -30.30 -7.50 -29.62
C PHE A 7 -29.82 -8.93 -29.32
N ARG A 8 -29.39 -9.22 -28.08
CA ARG A 8 -28.77 -10.51 -27.71
C ARG A 8 -27.69 -10.92 -28.71
N ALA A 9 -26.81 -9.98 -29.04
CA ALA A 9 -25.80 -10.21 -30.05
C ALA A 9 -24.84 -11.32 -29.60
N PRO A 10 -24.35 -12.22 -30.49
CA PRO A 10 -23.39 -13.27 -30.13
C PRO A 10 -22.12 -12.74 -29.44
N ILE A 11 -21.77 -11.47 -29.68
CA ILE A 11 -20.65 -10.78 -29.02
C ILE A 11 -20.94 -10.47 -27.53
N GLY A 12 -22.19 -10.25 -27.16
CA GLY A 12 -22.63 -10.04 -25.77
C GLY A 12 -22.48 -11.30 -24.93
N ASP A 13 -22.78 -12.47 -25.51
CA ASP A 13 -22.56 -13.76 -24.86
C ASP A 13 -21.07 -14.05 -24.67
N ARG A 14 -20.23 -13.73 -25.66
CA ARG A 14 -18.78 -13.85 -25.54
C ARG A 14 -18.19 -12.91 -24.48
N ALA A 15 -18.67 -11.67 -24.43
CA ALA A 15 -18.27 -10.70 -23.41
C ALA A 15 -18.69 -11.17 -22.00
N ARG A 16 -19.87 -11.77 -21.86
CA ARG A 16 -20.34 -12.36 -20.60
C ARG A 16 -19.49 -13.54 -20.16
N ALA A 17 -19.18 -14.47 -21.08
CA ALA A 17 -18.32 -15.62 -20.78
C ALA A 17 -16.91 -15.19 -20.33
N LEU A 18 -16.35 -14.16 -20.99
CA LEU A 18 -15.08 -13.55 -20.58
C LEU A 18 -15.18 -12.90 -19.20
N TRP A 19 -16.23 -12.10 -18.96
CA TRP A 19 -16.49 -11.46 -17.67
C TRP A 19 -16.62 -12.48 -16.55
N GLU A 20 -17.40 -13.55 -16.73
CA GLU A 20 -17.56 -14.62 -15.75
C GLU A 20 -16.25 -15.36 -15.50
N THR A 21 -15.44 -15.57 -16.53
CA THR A 21 -14.13 -16.21 -16.39
C THR A 21 -13.18 -15.32 -15.57
N VAL A 22 -13.13 -14.02 -15.87
CA VAL A 22 -12.32 -13.05 -15.13
C VAL A 22 -12.84 -12.92 -13.69
N ALA A 23 -14.15 -12.81 -13.48
CA ALA A 23 -14.77 -12.75 -12.16
C ALA A 23 -14.51 -14.02 -11.33
N LYS A 24 -14.58 -15.22 -11.93
CA LYS A 24 -14.20 -16.48 -11.26
C LYS A 24 -12.72 -16.50 -10.88
N ARG A 25 -11.83 -15.97 -11.74
CA ARG A 25 -10.40 -15.86 -11.43
C ARG A 25 -10.14 -14.85 -10.32
N LEU A 26 -10.77 -13.68 -10.36
CA LEU A 26 -10.69 -12.66 -9.30
C LEU A 26 -11.20 -13.23 -7.98
N ARG A 27 -12.39 -13.84 -7.94
CA ARG A 27 -12.91 -14.53 -6.76
C ARG A 27 -11.96 -15.61 -6.24
N LYS A 28 -11.25 -16.33 -7.10
CA LYS A 28 -10.26 -17.34 -6.69
C LYS A 28 -8.97 -16.70 -6.14
N VAL A 29 -8.61 -15.51 -6.60
CA VAL A 29 -7.51 -14.70 -6.05
C VAL A 29 -7.90 -14.10 -4.70
N GLU A 30 -9.14 -13.60 -4.58
CA GLU A 30 -9.73 -13.13 -3.32
C GLU A 30 -9.96 -14.26 -2.30
N ALA A 31 -10.31 -15.47 -2.77
CA ALA A 31 -10.54 -16.66 -1.95
C ALA A 31 -9.28 -17.50 -1.70
N ARG A 32 -8.12 -17.13 -2.26
CA ARG A 32 -6.86 -17.59 -1.66
C ARG A 32 -6.85 -17.09 -0.23
N PRO A 33 -6.36 -17.86 0.75
CA PRO A 33 -6.34 -17.40 2.13
C PRO A 33 -5.46 -16.15 2.22
N SER A 34 -6.08 -14.97 2.17
CA SER A 34 -5.62 -13.85 2.95
C SER A 34 -5.71 -14.32 4.39
N VAL A 35 -4.66 -14.10 5.19
CA VAL A 35 -4.65 -14.39 6.62
C VAL A 35 -6.01 -14.02 7.22
N ALA A 36 -6.69 -15.00 7.82
CA ALA A 36 -8.11 -14.96 8.12
C ALA A 36 -8.55 -13.65 8.81
N PRO A 37 -9.66 -13.02 8.40
CA PRO A 37 -10.21 -11.87 9.10
C PRO A 37 -10.89 -12.37 10.37
N GLY A 38 -10.24 -12.22 11.53
CA GLY A 38 -10.89 -12.53 12.80
C GLY A 38 -10.01 -13.06 13.95
N ALA A 39 -8.76 -13.44 13.69
CA ALA A 39 -7.82 -13.63 14.80
C ALA A 39 -7.42 -12.23 15.30
N GLY A 40 -7.90 -11.82 16.48
CA GLY A 40 -7.55 -10.53 17.09
C GLY A 40 -6.06 -10.26 16.88
N ARG A 41 -5.73 -9.23 16.09
CA ARG A 41 -4.39 -9.01 15.52
C ARG A 41 -3.36 -9.01 16.64
N ARG A 42 -2.71 -10.15 16.84
CA ARG A 42 -1.62 -10.28 17.81
C ARG A 42 -0.52 -9.37 17.31
N ARG A 43 -0.19 -8.34 18.09
CA ARG A 43 0.90 -7.41 17.78
C ARG A 43 2.13 -8.26 17.43
N THR A 44 2.65 -8.08 16.23
CA THR A 44 3.82 -8.82 15.79
C THR A 44 5.05 -8.16 16.41
N ALA A 45 6.03 -8.96 16.83
CA ALA A 45 7.32 -8.42 17.24
C ALA A 45 7.96 -7.71 16.03
N LEU A 46 8.64 -6.59 16.29
CA LEU A 46 9.44 -5.95 15.25
C LEU A 46 10.56 -6.90 14.81
N PRO A 47 10.93 -6.87 13.51
CA PRO A 47 12.15 -7.52 13.05
C PRO A 47 13.40 -6.98 13.78
N PRO A 48 14.55 -7.68 13.70
CA PRO A 48 15.80 -7.18 14.26
C PRO A 48 16.14 -5.76 13.77
N PRO A 49 16.67 -4.86 14.62
CA PRO A 49 17.08 -3.52 14.19
C PRO A 49 18.12 -3.58 13.06
N GLY A 50 18.00 -2.66 12.09
CA GLY A 50 18.85 -2.64 10.90
C GLY A 50 18.42 -3.62 9.81
N SER A 51 17.18 -4.12 9.86
CA SER A 51 16.69 -5.05 8.84
C SER A 51 16.55 -4.39 7.47
N THR A 52 16.78 -5.16 6.41
CA THR A 52 16.51 -4.75 5.02
C THR A 52 15.06 -5.04 4.66
N TRP A 53 14.33 -4.00 4.27
CA TRP A 53 12.95 -4.09 3.80
C TRP A 53 12.91 -4.00 2.27
N VAL A 54 12.09 -4.85 1.64
CA VAL A 54 12.12 -5.03 0.19
C VAL A 54 10.74 -4.82 -0.41
N THR A 55 10.65 -3.94 -1.40
CA THR A 55 9.43 -3.76 -2.20
C THR A 55 9.76 -3.78 -3.69
N ARG A 56 8.75 -3.66 -4.55
CA ARG A 56 8.95 -3.60 -6.00
C ARG A 56 9.60 -2.27 -6.41
N PRO A 57 10.36 -2.25 -7.52
CA PRO A 57 10.85 -1.01 -8.13
C PRO A 57 9.75 0.04 -8.31
N ARG A 58 10.15 1.31 -8.46
CA ARG A 58 9.26 2.45 -8.69
C ARG A 58 8.20 2.57 -7.58
N PRO A 59 8.60 2.82 -6.32
CA PRO A 59 7.65 2.96 -5.22
C PRO A 59 6.73 4.18 -5.42
N HIS A 60 5.46 4.03 -5.04
CA HIS A 60 4.44 5.09 -5.07
C HIS A 60 3.96 5.39 -3.63
N VAL A 61 2.87 6.16 -3.49
CA VAL A 61 2.26 6.61 -2.22
C VAL A 61 2.42 5.63 -1.06
N ASP A 62 1.82 4.44 -1.11
CA ASP A 62 1.78 3.55 0.06
C ASP A 62 3.15 2.95 0.39
N ARG A 63 3.96 2.64 -0.63
CA ARG A 63 5.33 2.10 -0.46
C ARG A 63 6.29 3.12 0.12
N ILE A 64 6.25 4.35 -0.38
CA ILE A 64 7.10 5.45 0.11
C ILE A 64 6.69 5.80 1.55
N ALA A 65 5.39 5.91 1.81
CA ALA A 65 4.90 6.20 3.15
C ALA A 65 5.22 5.09 4.16
N SER A 66 5.08 3.83 3.75
CA SER A 66 5.41 2.67 4.57
C SER A 66 6.89 2.62 4.91
N ALA A 67 7.77 2.89 3.94
CA ALA A 67 9.21 3.00 4.18
C ALA A 67 9.55 4.15 5.15
N TRP A 68 8.91 5.31 4.99
CA TRP A 68 9.04 6.43 5.93
C TRP A 68 8.61 6.01 7.35
N LEU A 69 7.45 5.36 7.50
CA LEU A 69 6.96 4.88 8.80
C LEU A 69 7.95 3.91 9.44
N ILE A 70 8.45 2.94 8.67
CA ILE A 70 9.43 1.96 9.12
C ILE A 70 10.67 2.69 9.64
N LYS A 71 11.29 3.54 8.81
CA LYS A 71 12.55 4.22 9.16
C LYS A 71 12.37 5.20 10.32
N ARG A 72 11.24 5.90 10.40
CA ARG A 72 11.02 6.98 11.38
C ARG A 72 10.55 6.48 12.74
N PHE A 73 9.72 5.44 12.79
CA PHE A 73 9.03 5.03 14.02
C PHE A 73 9.31 3.59 14.47
N LEU A 74 9.75 2.71 13.56
CA LEU A 74 9.89 1.28 13.86
C LEU A 74 11.35 0.85 13.99
N ASP A 75 12.19 1.23 13.02
CA ASP A 75 13.59 0.87 12.94
C ASP A 75 14.41 2.00 12.27
N PRO A 76 15.03 2.91 13.06
CA PRO A 76 15.88 3.98 12.54
C PRO A 76 17.09 3.53 11.71
N LYS A 77 17.47 2.26 11.82
CA LYS A 77 18.59 1.67 11.08
C LYS A 77 18.13 0.88 9.84
N ALA A 78 16.82 0.83 9.57
CA ALA A 78 16.28 0.08 8.44
C ALA A 78 16.91 0.54 7.12
N THR A 79 17.19 -0.43 6.26
CA THR A 79 17.63 -0.20 4.88
C THR A 79 16.57 -0.71 3.91
N PHE A 80 16.61 -0.23 2.67
CA PHE A 80 15.62 -0.56 1.66
C PHE A 80 16.27 -1.10 0.40
N ALA A 81 15.64 -2.11 -0.19
CA ALA A 81 16.03 -2.66 -1.47
C ALA A 81 14.81 -2.86 -2.38
N PHE A 82 15.07 -2.94 -3.68
CA PHE A 82 14.05 -3.12 -4.69
C PHE A 82 14.24 -4.45 -5.43
N ALA A 83 13.16 -5.22 -5.53
CA ALA A 83 13.16 -6.50 -6.23
C ALA A 83 11.75 -6.90 -6.65
N ASP A 84 11.68 -7.69 -7.71
CA ASP A 84 10.46 -8.37 -8.08
C ASP A 84 10.03 -9.40 -7.02
N ARG A 85 8.75 -9.77 -7.08
CA ARG A 85 8.11 -10.68 -6.13
C ARG A 85 8.89 -11.97 -5.89
N ALA A 86 9.46 -12.56 -6.94
CA ALA A 86 10.17 -13.83 -6.86
C ALA A 86 11.45 -13.77 -6.02
N ASP A 87 12.04 -12.59 -5.89
CA ASP A 87 13.34 -12.39 -5.24
C ASP A 87 13.25 -11.55 -3.96
N ALA A 88 12.13 -10.88 -3.69
CA ALA A 88 11.96 -10.00 -2.54
C ALA A 88 12.34 -10.68 -1.21
N ALA A 89 11.82 -11.88 -0.96
CA ALA A 89 12.09 -12.65 0.26
C ALA A 89 13.54 -13.13 0.40
N LYS A 90 14.30 -13.20 -0.72
CA LYS A 90 15.71 -13.56 -0.71
C LYS A 90 16.61 -12.37 -0.34
N LYS A 91 16.13 -11.14 -0.56
CA LYS A 91 16.89 -9.91 -0.33
C LYS A 91 16.58 -9.24 1.02
N GLY A 92 15.51 -9.67 1.70
CA GLY A 92 15.10 -9.10 2.98
C GLY A 92 13.63 -9.33 3.27
N ILE A 93 13.05 -8.46 4.10
CA ILE A 93 11.66 -8.55 4.57
C ILE A 93 10.74 -7.90 3.52
N PRO A 94 9.88 -8.67 2.82
CA PRO A 94 9.01 -8.10 1.80
C PRO A 94 7.93 -7.22 2.42
N PHE A 95 7.65 -6.07 1.80
CA PHE A 95 6.48 -5.25 2.09
C PHE A 95 5.86 -4.67 0.81
N ASP A 96 4.54 -4.54 0.80
CA ASP A 96 3.74 -4.20 -0.37
C ASP A 96 4.14 -4.99 -1.64
N VAL A 97 4.33 -6.29 -1.44
CA VAL A 97 4.53 -7.27 -2.50
C VAL A 97 3.45 -8.33 -2.33
N LEU A 98 2.91 -8.83 -3.44
CA LEU A 98 1.85 -9.82 -3.39
C LEU A 98 2.27 -11.07 -2.59
N GLY A 99 1.55 -11.33 -1.49
CA GLY A 99 1.82 -12.43 -0.56
C GLY A 99 2.83 -12.12 0.54
N ALA A 100 3.30 -10.88 0.66
CA ALA A 100 4.07 -10.42 1.81
C ALA A 100 3.22 -10.35 3.08
N ASP A 101 3.83 -10.59 4.24
CA ASP A 101 3.17 -10.42 5.53
C ASP A 101 2.77 -8.96 5.80
N PHE A 102 3.56 -8.02 5.26
CA PHE A 102 3.38 -6.58 5.38
C PHE A 102 2.94 -5.97 4.04
N GLY A 103 1.71 -6.23 3.62
CA GLY A 103 1.12 -5.62 2.43
C GLY A 103 -0.30 -5.13 2.71
N HIS A 104 -1.12 -5.04 1.68
CA HIS A 104 -2.56 -4.81 1.85
C HIS A 104 -3.22 -6.00 2.57
N HIS A 105 -4.12 -5.72 3.51
CA HIS A 105 -4.89 -6.74 4.23
C HIS A 105 -6.33 -6.31 4.44
N GLY A 106 -7.26 -6.96 3.73
CA GLY A 106 -8.66 -6.54 3.71
C GLY A 106 -8.78 -5.18 3.03
N GLU A 107 -9.39 -4.22 3.72
CA GLU A 107 -9.49 -2.83 3.26
C GLU A 107 -8.28 -1.97 3.64
N ASP A 108 -7.31 -2.51 4.36
CA ASP A 108 -6.15 -1.74 4.81
C ASP A 108 -5.08 -1.70 3.72
N CYS A 109 -4.55 -0.51 3.43
CA CYS A 109 -3.28 -0.38 2.70
C CYS A 109 -2.09 -0.88 3.56
N THR A 110 -0.90 -0.94 2.99
CA THR A 110 0.31 -1.43 3.69
C THR A 110 0.65 -0.53 4.88
N PHE A 111 0.55 0.79 4.75
CA PHE A 111 0.80 1.72 5.83
C PHE A 111 -0.10 1.45 7.04
N GLU A 112 -1.40 1.29 6.80
CA GLU A 112 -2.37 0.94 7.83
C GLU A 112 -2.08 -0.42 8.47
N THR A 113 -1.71 -1.40 7.65
CA THR A 113 -1.31 -2.73 8.11
C THR A 113 -0.13 -2.62 9.07
N LEU A 114 0.91 -1.86 8.73
CA LEU A 114 2.10 -1.67 9.56
C LEU A 114 1.75 -0.99 10.89
N VAL A 115 1.00 0.12 10.85
CA VAL A 115 0.53 0.82 12.06
C VAL A 115 -0.22 -0.13 13.00
N LYS A 116 -1.15 -0.92 12.45
CA LYS A 116 -2.00 -1.84 13.22
C LYS A 116 -1.20 -3.06 13.72
N ARG A 117 -0.33 -3.65 12.92
CA ARG A 117 0.46 -4.84 13.29
C ARG A 117 1.51 -4.56 14.37
N PHE A 118 2.16 -3.40 14.32
CA PHE A 118 3.16 -3.01 15.33
C PHE A 118 2.54 -2.22 16.50
N GLY A 119 1.27 -1.84 16.38
CA GLY A 119 0.51 -1.15 17.43
C GLY A 119 1.06 0.24 17.72
N VAL A 120 1.40 0.98 16.66
CA VAL A 120 1.86 2.36 16.75
C VAL A 120 0.69 3.25 17.13
N LYS A 121 0.81 3.98 18.24
CA LYS A 121 -0.26 4.84 18.78
C LYS A 121 0.14 6.30 18.61
N ASP A 122 -0.17 6.86 17.45
CA ASP A 122 0.04 8.28 17.17
C ASP A 122 -1.14 8.84 16.36
N ARG A 123 -1.71 9.95 16.82
CA ARG A 123 -2.88 10.58 16.20
C ARG A 123 -2.57 11.20 14.83
N ARG A 124 -1.34 11.70 14.63
CA ARG A 124 -0.88 12.22 13.34
C ARG A 124 -0.70 11.07 12.36
N LEU A 125 -0.12 9.95 12.80
CA LEU A 125 -0.01 8.76 11.96
C LEU A 125 -1.39 8.20 11.56
N LYS A 126 -2.41 8.31 12.43
CA LYS A 126 -3.78 7.99 12.03
C LYS A 126 -4.28 8.90 10.91
N ALA A 127 -4.08 10.21 11.00
CA ALA A 127 -4.49 11.13 9.93
C ALA A 127 -3.71 10.87 8.62
N ILE A 128 -2.40 10.59 8.72
CA ILE A 128 -1.57 10.21 7.58
C ILE A 128 -2.06 8.90 6.95
N ALA A 129 -2.45 7.91 7.76
CA ALA A 129 -3.00 6.66 7.26
C ALA A 129 -4.27 6.88 6.42
N GLU A 130 -5.18 7.74 6.87
CA GLU A 130 -6.39 8.08 6.11
C GLU A 130 -6.06 8.81 4.79
N ILE A 131 -5.05 9.70 4.80
CA ILE A 131 -4.57 10.38 3.59
C ILE A 131 -3.98 9.39 2.58
N ILE A 132 -3.14 8.47 3.05
CA ILE A 132 -2.50 7.44 2.21
C ILE A 132 -3.55 6.47 1.66
N HIS A 133 -4.49 6.05 2.50
CA HIS A 133 -5.57 5.16 2.08
C HIS A 133 -6.34 5.75 0.90
N GLU A 134 -6.76 7.01 1.02
CA GLU A 134 -7.49 7.68 -0.07
C GLU A 134 -6.60 7.86 -1.32
N ALA A 135 -5.32 8.19 -1.14
CA ALA A 135 -4.38 8.38 -2.24
C ALA A 135 -3.92 7.07 -2.92
N ASP A 136 -4.08 5.91 -2.28
CA ASP A 136 -3.65 4.62 -2.83
C ASP A 136 -4.85 3.82 -3.37
N LEU A 137 -5.94 3.74 -2.59
CA LEU A 137 -7.10 2.91 -2.90
C LEU A 137 -8.20 3.65 -3.68
N HIS A 138 -8.33 4.98 -3.51
CA HIS A 138 -9.33 5.80 -4.21
C HIS A 138 -10.77 5.29 -4.08
N ASP A 139 -11.13 4.70 -2.94
CA ASP A 139 -12.43 4.09 -2.70
C ASP A 139 -13.45 5.04 -2.03
N GLY A 140 -13.02 6.27 -1.71
CA GLY A 140 -13.85 7.31 -1.10
C GLY A 140 -14.17 7.05 0.38
N LYS A 141 -13.47 6.13 1.04
CA LYS A 141 -13.69 5.82 2.47
C LYS A 141 -13.37 7.02 3.37
N PHE A 142 -12.42 7.86 2.99
CA PHE A 142 -12.02 9.03 3.77
C PHE A 142 -12.07 10.31 2.96
N SER A 143 -12.71 11.34 3.50
CA SER A 143 -12.71 12.67 2.86
C SER A 143 -11.42 13.44 3.21
N ARG A 144 -10.34 13.16 2.47
CA ARG A 144 -9.00 13.75 2.65
C ARG A 144 -8.55 14.49 1.39
N SER A 145 -8.78 15.80 1.32
CA SER A 145 -8.30 16.63 0.20
C SER A 145 -6.78 16.61 0.05
N GLU A 146 -6.06 16.37 1.15
CA GLU A 146 -4.60 16.24 1.18
C GLU A 146 -4.10 15.04 0.34
N ALA A 147 -4.94 14.01 0.16
CA ALA A 147 -4.61 12.81 -0.62
C ALA A 147 -4.25 13.14 -2.06
N HIS A 148 -5.04 14.00 -2.71
CA HIS A 148 -4.77 14.42 -4.09
C HIS A 148 -3.45 15.20 -4.20
N GLY A 149 -3.14 16.05 -3.23
CA GLY A 149 -1.92 16.83 -3.22
C GLY A 149 -0.67 15.96 -3.08
N ILE A 150 -0.70 14.99 -2.15
CA ILE A 150 0.44 14.09 -1.94
C ILE A 150 0.61 13.10 -3.11
N ASP A 151 -0.49 12.60 -3.68
CA ASP A 151 -0.44 11.73 -4.86
C ASP A 151 0.17 12.45 -6.05
N LEU A 152 -0.29 13.68 -6.36
CA LEU A 152 0.26 14.48 -7.45
C LEU A 152 1.75 14.77 -7.26
N ALA A 153 2.16 15.15 -6.04
CA ALA A 153 3.55 15.43 -5.73
C ALA A 153 4.45 14.19 -5.89
N LEU A 154 4.02 13.04 -5.36
CA LEU A 154 4.78 11.80 -5.46
C LEU A 154 4.80 11.25 -6.89
N SER A 155 3.69 11.37 -7.63
CA SER A 155 3.64 11.03 -9.05
C SER A 155 4.60 11.90 -9.88
N GLY A 156 4.73 13.19 -9.55
CA GLY A 156 5.75 14.06 -10.13
C GLY A 156 7.18 13.61 -9.82
N LEU A 157 7.46 13.21 -8.57
CA LEU A 157 8.77 12.66 -8.21
C LEU A 157 9.07 11.35 -8.94
N VAL A 158 8.08 10.45 -9.05
CA VAL A 158 8.21 9.22 -9.84
C VAL A 158 8.59 9.60 -11.28
N ALA A 159 7.87 10.51 -11.92
CA ALA A 159 8.18 10.90 -13.30
C ALA A 159 9.59 11.53 -13.45
N ALA A 160 10.05 12.30 -12.47
CA ALA A 160 11.30 13.05 -12.55
C ALA A 160 12.56 12.25 -12.15
N ILE A 161 12.44 11.28 -11.25
CA ILE A 161 13.58 10.59 -10.64
C ILE A 161 13.59 9.13 -11.11
N PRO A 162 14.58 8.70 -11.92
CA PRO A 162 14.64 7.32 -12.40
C PRO A 162 15.15 6.33 -11.35
N GLU A 163 16.04 6.76 -10.46
CA GLU A 163 16.69 5.91 -9.47
C GLU A 163 15.78 5.67 -8.24
N ASP A 164 15.53 4.41 -7.90
CA ASP A 164 14.53 4.05 -6.88
C ASP A 164 14.93 4.49 -5.46
N HIS A 165 16.21 4.39 -5.12
CA HIS A 165 16.70 4.85 -3.81
C HIS A 165 16.57 6.35 -3.64
N GLU A 166 16.91 7.13 -4.67
CA GLU A 166 16.74 8.59 -4.62
C GLU A 166 15.25 8.95 -4.56
N LEU A 167 14.40 8.29 -5.36
CA LEU A 167 12.95 8.50 -5.34
C LEU A 167 12.37 8.25 -3.94
N LEU A 168 12.77 7.15 -3.30
CA LEU A 168 12.34 6.83 -1.95
C LEU A 168 12.77 7.91 -0.96
N GLU A 169 14.05 8.30 -0.96
CA GLU A 169 14.57 9.32 -0.06
C GLU A 169 13.84 10.66 -0.21
N ARG A 170 13.68 11.15 -1.45
CA ARG A 170 12.95 12.40 -1.74
C ARG A 170 11.50 12.30 -1.33
N GLY A 171 10.83 11.19 -1.64
CA GLY A 171 9.44 10.95 -1.25
C GLY A 171 9.24 10.94 0.27
N MET A 172 10.14 10.31 1.02
CA MET A 172 10.07 10.28 2.50
C MET A 172 10.13 11.69 3.12
N THR A 173 10.81 12.65 2.50
CA THR A 173 10.85 14.04 3.01
C THR A 173 9.49 14.72 3.00
N LEU A 174 8.61 14.37 2.05
CA LEU A 174 7.24 14.90 2.01
C LEU A 174 6.44 14.42 3.22
N PHE A 175 6.64 13.17 3.65
CA PHE A 175 5.98 12.63 4.83
C PHE A 175 6.53 13.21 6.14
N ASP A 176 7.82 13.54 6.21
CA ASP A 176 8.36 14.33 7.34
C ASP A 176 7.67 15.71 7.45
N GLY A 177 7.48 16.39 6.32
CA GLY A 177 6.73 17.66 6.24
C GLY A 177 5.27 17.50 6.65
N LEU A 178 4.58 16.51 6.09
CA LEU A 178 3.17 16.21 6.42
C LEU A 178 3.00 15.90 7.91
N TYR A 179 3.86 15.06 8.47
CA TYR A 179 3.83 14.73 9.90
C TYR A 179 4.12 15.93 10.81
N THR A 180 4.99 16.84 10.38
CA THR A 180 5.33 18.06 11.13
C THR A 180 4.16 19.06 11.13
N THR A 181 3.46 19.19 9.99
CA THR A 181 2.36 20.15 9.84
C THR A 181 1.03 19.68 10.45
N LEU A 182 0.81 18.36 10.54
CA LEU A 182 -0.37 17.82 11.20
C LEU A 182 -0.32 18.10 12.71
N LYS A 183 -1.13 19.06 13.15
CA LYS A 183 -1.26 19.42 14.57
C LYS A 183 -1.75 18.22 15.38
N GLN A 184 -1.19 18.03 16.57
CA GLN A 184 -1.93 17.35 17.63
C GLN A 184 -3.11 18.26 17.96
N LYS A 185 -4.30 18.00 17.40
CA LYS A 185 -5.51 18.60 17.97
C LYS A 185 -5.59 18.06 19.39
N THR A 186 -5.39 18.94 20.38
CA THR A 186 -5.49 18.62 21.81
C THR A 186 -6.82 17.92 22.06
#